data_AF-A0A1H9XE80-F1
#
_entry.id   AF-A0A1H9XE80-F1
#
_cell.length_a   1.000
_cell.length_b   1.000
_cell.length_c   1.000
_cell.angle_alpha   90.00
_cell.angle_beta   90.00
_cell.angle_gamma   90.00
#
_symmetry.space_group_name_H-M   'P 1'
#
loop_
_entity.id
_entity.type
_entity.pdbx_description
1 polymer ?
#
loop_
_entity_poly.entity_id
_entity_poly.type
_entity_poly.pdbx_seq_one_letter_code
_entity_poly.pdbx_strand_id
1 'polypeptide(L)'
;MLEMTPVAADVIRRLVEGESPSAGLRLDFADGDLRVTRADGPEEGDEVVTGRFGERVFVAPGSADYLDDKVLDARTDRDGTPVFGVSRR
;
A
#
# COMPACT_ATOMS: atom_id res chain seq x y z
N MET A 1 -10.97 7.94 -3.22
CA MET A 1 -9.53 7.83 -2.89
C MET A 1 -9.28 6.66 -1.96
N LEU A 2 -8.27 5.83 -2.26
CA LEU A 2 -7.89 4.68 -1.45
C LEU A 2 -7.60 5.13 -0.01
N GLU A 3 -8.24 4.45 0.95
CA GLU A 3 -7.96 4.64 2.38
C GLU A 3 -7.09 3.51 2.92
N MET A 4 -6.45 3.74 4.06
CA MET A 4 -5.59 2.76 4.70
C MET A 4 -6.02 2.55 6.15
N THR A 5 -6.14 1.29 6.59
CA THR A 5 -6.42 0.98 7.99
C THR A 5 -5.21 1.30 8.87
N PRO A 6 -5.40 1.55 10.18
CA PRO A 6 -4.29 1.69 11.11
C PRO A 6 -3.38 0.46 11.16
N VAL A 7 -3.93 -0.74 10.93
CA VAL A 7 -3.18 -2.00 10.92
C VAL A 7 -2.27 -2.06 9.69
N ALA A 8 -2.79 -1.73 8.50
CA ALA A 8 -1.98 -1.64 7.28
C ALA A 8 -0.85 -0.63 7.42
N ALA A 9 -1.12 0.56 7.97
CA ALA A 9 -0.10 1.57 8.21
C ALA A 9 1.05 1.04 9.08
N ASP A 10 0.73 0.41 10.22
CA ASP A 10 1.75 -0.10 11.15
C ASP A 10 2.54 -1.29 10.57
N VAL A 11 1.93 -2.11 9.71
CA VAL A 11 2.63 -3.17 8.97
C VAL A 11 3.59 -2.57 7.93
N ILE A 12 3.15 -1.58 7.15
CA ILE A 12 3.98 -0.89 6.15
C ILE A 12 5.17 -0.23 6.82
N ARG A 13 4.94 0.50 7.92
CA ARG A 13 5.99 1.16 8.70
C ARG A 13 7.11 0.20 9.08
N ARG A 14 6.76 -1.01 9.55
CA ARG A 14 7.75 -2.05 9.89
C ARG A 14 8.46 -2.62 8.66
N LEU A 15 7.77 -2.73 7.53
CA LEU A 15 8.34 -3.29 6.31
C LEU A 15 9.36 -2.36 5.64
N VAL A 16 9.23 -1.04 5.82
CA VAL A 16 10.16 -0.03 5.28
C VAL A 16 11.04 0.59 6.37
N GLU A 17 11.06 0.01 7.56
CA GLU A 17 11.93 0.47 8.65
C GLU A 17 13.40 0.30 8.27
N GLY A 18 14.18 1.38 8.39
CA GLY A 18 15.59 1.40 7.97
C GLY A 18 15.83 1.71 6.49
N GLU A 19 14.77 1.83 5.69
CA GLU A 19 14.85 2.29 4.30
C GLU A 19 14.89 3.83 4.20
N SER A 20 14.99 4.35 2.97
CA SER A 20 14.94 5.80 2.72
C SER A 20 13.65 6.44 3.27
N PRO A 21 13.68 7.69 3.77
CA PRO A 21 12.47 8.45 4.10
C PRO A 21 11.53 8.68 2.92
N SER A 22 11.93 8.33 1.69
CA SER A 22 11.10 8.32 0.48
C SER A 22 10.46 6.96 0.17
N ALA A 23 10.88 5.88 0.85
CA ALA A 23 10.39 4.54 0.61
C ALA A 23 8.92 4.32 1.01
N GLY A 24 8.30 3.33 0.38
CA GLY A 24 6.91 2.96 0.60
C GLY A 24 6.57 1.65 -0.10
N LEU A 25 5.28 1.36 -0.23
CA LEU A 25 4.80 0.25 -1.06
C LEU A 25 4.13 0.76 -2.32
N ARG A 26 4.37 0.10 -3.46
CA ARG A 26 3.65 0.31 -4.70
C ARG A 26 2.53 -0.74 -4.82
N LEU A 27 1.33 -0.28 -5.17
CA LEU A 27 0.17 -1.11 -5.47
C LEU A 27 -0.10 -1.10 -6.97
N ASP A 28 -0.24 -2.30 -7.53
CA ASP A 28 -0.65 -2.52 -8.90
C ASP A 28 -1.74 -3.59 -8.92
N PHE A 29 -2.93 -3.22 -9.36
CA PHE A 29 -4.05 -4.11 -9.58
C PHE A 29 -4.22 -4.37 -11.06
N ALA A 30 -3.98 -5.61 -11.48
CA ALA A 30 -4.15 -6.05 -12.84
C ALA A 30 -4.61 -7.51 -12.87
N ASP A 31 -5.45 -7.86 -13.85
CA ASP A 31 -5.98 -9.22 -14.06
C ASP A 31 -6.71 -9.82 -12.83
N GLY A 32 -7.26 -8.97 -11.96
CA GLY A 32 -7.95 -9.41 -10.74
C GLY A 32 -7.05 -9.62 -9.52
N ASP A 33 -5.73 -9.44 -9.68
CA ASP A 33 -4.74 -9.63 -8.63
C ASP A 33 -4.16 -8.29 -8.15
N LEU A 34 -4.09 -8.13 -6.84
CA LEU A 34 -3.37 -7.01 -6.20
C LEU A 34 -1.92 -7.41 -5.97
N ARG A 35 -1.00 -6.73 -6.67
CA ARG A 35 0.44 -6.82 -6.46
C ARG A 35 0.89 -5.71 -5.54
N VAL A 36 1.73 -6.08 -4.57
CA VAL A 36 2.32 -5.16 -3.59
C VAL A 36 3.83 -5.33 -3.62
N THR A 37 4.54 -4.26 -3.93
CA THR A 37 6.01 -4.26 -4.01
C THR A 37 6.58 -3.13 -3.17
N ARG A 38 7.80 -3.30 -2.65
CA ARG A 38 8.53 -2.19 -2.03
C ARG A 38 9.05 -1.26 -3.12
N ALA A 39 9.04 0.03 -2.86
CA ALA A 39 9.57 1.05 -3.76
C ALA A 39 10.31 2.12 -2.96
N ASP A 40 11.41 2.64 -3.53
CA ASP A 40 12.20 3.70 -2.92
C ASP A 40 11.52 5.08 -2.98
N GLY A 41 10.45 5.21 -3.76
CA GLY A 41 9.67 6.42 -3.95
C GLY A 41 8.54 6.25 -4.98
N PRO A 42 7.71 7.29 -5.19
CA PRO A 42 6.68 7.27 -6.22
C PRO A 42 7.28 7.38 -7.63
N GLU A 43 6.62 6.77 -8.59
CA GLU A 43 6.86 6.94 -10.02
C GLU A 43 5.91 7.99 -10.63
N GLU A 44 6.13 8.36 -11.88
CA GLU A 44 5.28 9.33 -12.58
C GLU A 44 3.85 8.80 -12.74
N GLY A 45 2.88 9.63 -12.34
CA GLY A 45 1.46 9.30 -12.43
C GLY A 45 0.93 8.47 -11.26
N ASP A 46 1.77 8.12 -10.29
CA ASP A 46 1.30 7.47 -9.08
C ASP A 46 0.45 8.41 -8.22
N GLU A 47 -0.64 7.87 -7.68
CA GLU A 47 -1.33 8.51 -6.57
C GLU A 47 -0.65 8.12 -5.25
N VAL A 48 -0.30 9.12 -4.43
CA VAL A 48 0.39 8.91 -3.15
C VAL A 48 -0.61 8.99 -2.00
N VAL A 49 -0.84 7.86 -1.34
CA VAL A 49 -1.63 7.78 -0.11
C VAL A 49 -0.69 7.75 1.09
N THR A 50 -0.89 8.68 2.02
CA THR A 50 -0.04 8.81 3.21
C THR A 50 -0.78 8.35 4.46
N GLY A 51 -0.12 7.49 5.24
CA GLY A 51 -0.58 7.02 6.53
C GLY A 51 -0.45 8.04 7.64
N ARG A 52 -0.89 7.65 8.84
CA ARG A 52 -0.91 8.53 10.00
C ARG A 52 0.48 8.91 10.51
N PHE A 53 1.49 8.08 10.27
CA PHE A 53 2.86 8.32 10.74
C PHE A 53 3.85 8.53 9.59
N GLY A 54 3.35 8.86 8.40
CA GLY A 54 4.17 9.15 7.22
C GLY A 54 4.50 7.94 6.35
N GLU A 55 3.87 6.79 6.60
CA GLU A 55 3.93 5.64 5.69
C GLU A 55 3.34 6.01 4.34
N ARG A 56 3.92 5.52 3.25
CA ARG A 56 3.43 5.84 1.92
C ARG A 56 3.06 4.60 1.12
N VAL A 57 1.97 4.75 0.41
CA VAL A 57 1.49 3.81 -0.60
C VAL A 57 1.40 4.57 -1.92
N PHE A 58 1.99 4.01 -2.95
CA PHE A 58 2.01 4.54 -4.31
C PHE A 58 1.06 3.68 -5.15
N VAL A 59 -0.04 4.25 -5.60
CA VAL A 59 -1.01 3.54 -6.43
C VAL A 59 -0.66 3.78 -7.89
N ALA A 60 -0.35 2.70 -8.60
CA ALA A 60 -0.04 2.77 -10.02
C ALA A 60 -1.21 3.42 -10.79
N PRO A 61 -0.93 4.23 -11.82
CA PRO A 61 -1.97 4.97 -12.54
C PRO A 61 -3.07 4.07 -13.14
N GLY A 62 -2.71 2.86 -13.60
CA GLY A 62 -3.67 1.88 -14.12
C GLY A 62 -4.59 1.26 -13.06
N SER A 63 -4.30 1.46 -11.77
CA SER A 63 -5.03 0.88 -10.64
C SER A 63 -5.82 1.90 -9.83
N ALA A 64 -5.56 3.19 -10.05
CA ALA A 64 -6.18 4.30 -9.30
C ALA A 64 -7.71 4.20 -9.32
N ASP A 65 -8.32 4.04 -10.50
CA ASP A 65 -9.77 3.94 -10.65
C ASP A 65 -10.39 2.77 -9.87
N TYR A 66 -9.71 1.62 -9.82
CA TYR A 66 -10.22 0.44 -9.11
C TYR A 66 -10.07 0.56 -7.59
N LEU A 67 -9.01 1.24 -7.14
CA LEU A 67 -8.64 1.38 -5.74
C LEU A 67 -9.25 2.61 -5.08
N ASP A 68 -9.83 3.53 -5.84
CA ASP A 68 -10.38 4.79 -5.34
C ASP A 68 -11.44 4.61 -4.24
N ASP A 69 -12.35 3.64 -4.33
CA ASP A 69 -13.39 3.38 -3.32
C ASP A 69 -13.00 2.28 -2.31
N LYS A 70 -11.72 1.95 -2.21
CA LYS A 70 -11.23 0.82 -1.41
C LYS A 70 -10.54 1.26 -0.13
N VAL A 71 -10.42 0.29 0.76
CA VAL A 71 -9.64 0.37 1.99
C VAL A 71 -8.56 -0.70 1.92
N LEU A 72 -7.29 -0.28 1.98
CA LEU A 72 -6.15 -1.15 2.14
C LEU A 72 -6.06 -1.60 3.60
N ASP A 73 -6.13 -2.91 3.79
CA ASP A 73 -5.91 -3.56 5.08
C ASP A 73 -4.73 -4.52 4.98
N ALA A 74 -4.13 -4.82 6.14
CA ALA A 74 -3.07 -5.80 6.24
C ALA A 74 -3.32 -6.73 7.41
N ARG A 75 -2.92 -7.97 7.25
CA ARG A 75 -2.90 -8.97 8.32
C ARG A 75 -1.60 -9.74 8.25
N THR A 76 -1.16 -10.25 9.39
CA THR A 76 -0.05 -11.21 9.42
C THR A 76 -0.63 -12.62 9.34
N ASP A 77 -0.09 -13.45 8.46
CA ASP A 77 -0.46 -14.86 8.43
C ASP A 77 0.20 -15.66 9.57
N ARG A 78 0.04 -16.99 9.55
CA ARG A 78 0.55 -17.88 10.60
C ARG A 78 2.07 -17.96 10.65
N ASP A 79 2.75 -17.60 9.55
CA ASP A 79 4.20 -17.68 9.42
C ASP A 79 4.86 -16.33 9.71
N GLY A 80 4.09 -15.31 10.08
CA GLY A 80 4.61 -13.97 10.32
C GLY A 80 4.70 -13.12 9.05
N THR A 81 4.20 -13.61 7.91
CA THR A 81 4.27 -12.89 6.64
C THR A 81 3.11 -11.92 6.51
N PRO A 82 3.37 -10.63 6.21
CA PRO A 82 2.32 -9.68 5.91
C PRO A 82 1.56 -10.04 4.64
N VAL A 83 0.23 -10.07 4.74
CA VAL A 83 -0.70 -10.23 3.64
C VAL A 83 -1.54 -8.98 3.54
N PHE A 84 -1.51 -8.34 2.38
CA PHE A 84 -2.29 -7.16 2.07
C PHE A 84 -3.56 -7.53 1.31
N GLY A 85 -4.62 -6.76 1.53
CA GLY A 85 -5.87 -6.92 0.82
C GLY A 85 -6.62 -5.60 0.74
N VAL A 86 -7.57 -5.53 -0.19
CA VAL A 86 -8.43 -4.37 -0.36
C VAL A 86 -9.89 -4.78 -0.24
N SER A 87 -10.67 -3.98 0.47
CA SER A 87 -12.13 -4.15 0.59
C SER A 87 -12.84 -2.87 0.20
N ARG A 88 -14.11 -2.96 -0.20
CA ARG A 88 -14.95 -1.76 -0.32
C ARG A 88 -15.15 -1.13 1.05
N ARG A 89 -15.17 0.20 1.07
CA ARG A 89 -15.51 1.00 2.24
C ARG A 89 -16.90 0.69 2.78
#